data_AF-A0A3G9ELQ9-F1
#
_entry.id   AF-A0A3G9ELQ9-F1
#
_cell.length_a   1.000
_cell.length_b   1.000
_cell.length_c   1.000
_cell.angle_alpha   90.00
_cell.angle_beta   90.00
_cell.angle_gamma   90.00
#
_symmetry.space_group_name_H-M   'P 1'
#
loop_
_entity.id
_entity.type
_entity.pdbx_description
1 polymer ?
#
loop_
_entity_poly.entity_id
_entity_poly.type
_entity_poly.pdbx_seq_one_letter_code
_entity_poly.pdbx_strand_id
1 'polypeptide(L)'
;MEKFTSKKKDIVFYGVFFCVIFAIDRELKGMKKISIKEWAEEDRPREKMMLKGVSALSDSELLAILIGSGNDKESAVELCKRILQKAGNNLNKLGRFSVNDLVTNFRGIGPAKAITIIAALELGRRRKSEGAVNRKKITSSDDAYAVFYPVLVDLNHEETWALLLDRSNKVVATLQVSRGGISGTVVDIRLILREAISHYASSIVLGHNHPSGNCTPSAQDTAISKKLKEAARWMDISLLDHIIVCGETYYSFADNGMI
;
A
#
# COMPACT_ATOMS: atom_id res chain seq x y z
N MET A 1 -15.70 0.31 -86.62
CA MET A 1 -15.71 -0.95 -85.85
C MET A 1 -14.32 -1.10 -85.26
N GLU A 2 -14.05 -1.14 -83.96
CA GLU A 2 -14.92 -1.29 -82.80
C GLU A 2 -14.13 -0.74 -81.60
N LYS A 3 -14.55 0.45 -81.10
CA LYS A 3 -14.18 0.95 -79.78
C LYS A 3 -14.99 0.13 -78.77
N PHE A 4 -14.46 -0.87 -78.06
CA PHE A 4 -15.14 -1.39 -76.84
C PHE A 4 -14.36 -2.42 -76.00
N THR A 5 -13.07 -2.24 -75.65
CA THR A 5 -12.40 -3.27 -74.80
C THR A 5 -11.56 -2.79 -73.61
N SER A 6 -11.43 -1.48 -73.35
CA SER A 6 -10.62 -1.00 -72.21
C SER A 6 -11.40 -0.65 -70.93
N LYS A 7 -12.72 -0.44 -70.97
CA LYS A 7 -13.50 -0.05 -69.78
C LYS A 7 -14.03 -1.21 -68.92
N LYS A 8 -13.97 -2.45 -69.39
CA LYS A 8 -14.49 -3.62 -68.64
C LYS A 8 -13.50 -4.21 -67.63
N LYS A 9 -12.18 -4.00 -67.79
CA LYS A 9 -11.18 -4.56 -66.87
C LYS A 9 -11.05 -3.75 -65.57
N ASP A 10 -11.19 -2.42 -65.64
CA ASP A 10 -11.07 -1.56 -64.45
C ASP A 10 -12.27 -1.64 -63.50
N ILE A 11 -13.47 -1.90 -64.03
CA ILE A 11 -14.69 -2.06 -63.22
C ILE A 11 -14.65 -3.37 -62.42
N VAL A 12 -14.07 -4.45 -62.98
CA VAL A 12 -13.91 -5.72 -62.26
C VAL A 12 -12.86 -5.59 -61.16
N PHE A 13 -11.78 -4.84 -61.38
CA PHE A 13 -10.75 -4.63 -60.36
C PHE A 13 -11.25 -3.79 -59.17
N TYR A 14 -11.99 -2.70 -59.44
CA TYR A 14 -12.63 -1.91 -58.38
C TYR A 14 -13.76 -2.67 -57.67
N GLY A 15 -14.55 -3.46 -58.40
CA GLY A 15 -15.62 -4.29 -57.82
C GLY A 15 -15.09 -5.38 -56.89
N VAL A 16 -13.99 -6.05 -57.27
CA VAL A 16 -13.35 -7.09 -56.44
C VAL A 16 -12.62 -6.46 -55.25
N PHE A 17 -11.95 -5.31 -55.41
CA PHE A 17 -11.29 -4.63 -54.29
C PHE A 17 -12.29 -4.08 -53.27
N PHE A 18 -13.41 -3.51 -53.74
CA PHE A 18 -14.50 -3.08 -52.86
C PHE A 18 -15.19 -4.27 -52.18
N CYS A 19 -15.38 -5.39 -52.89
CA CYS A 19 -15.95 -6.62 -52.32
C CYS A 19 -15.02 -7.27 -51.28
N VAL A 20 -13.70 -7.25 -51.48
CA VAL A 20 -12.70 -7.76 -50.52
C VAL A 20 -12.62 -6.84 -49.29
N ILE A 21 -12.64 -5.52 -49.44
CA ILE A 21 -12.71 -4.60 -48.29
C ILE A 21 -14.02 -4.78 -47.54
N PHE A 22 -15.15 -4.92 -48.22
CA PHE A 22 -16.44 -5.15 -47.58
C PHE A 22 -16.53 -6.54 -46.93
N ALA A 23 -15.86 -7.54 -47.48
CA ALA A 23 -15.76 -8.89 -46.93
C ALA A 23 -14.83 -8.93 -45.70
N ILE A 24 -13.69 -8.25 -45.72
CA ILE A 24 -12.80 -8.08 -44.56
C ILE A 24 -13.52 -7.29 -43.47
N ASP A 25 -14.23 -6.21 -43.81
CA ASP A 25 -15.03 -5.45 -42.84
C ASP A 25 -16.20 -6.29 -42.30
N ARG A 26 -16.77 -7.21 -43.09
CA ARG A 26 -17.76 -8.22 -42.63
C ARG A 26 -17.16 -9.28 -41.72
N GLU A 27 -15.95 -9.78 -42.01
CA GLU A 27 -15.23 -10.74 -41.18
C GLU A 27 -14.75 -10.12 -39.86
N LEU A 28 -14.25 -8.88 -39.89
CA LEU A 28 -13.89 -8.12 -38.69
C LEU A 28 -15.13 -7.79 -37.83
N LYS A 29 -16.28 -7.50 -38.45
CA LYS A 29 -17.58 -7.35 -37.76
C LYS A 29 -18.13 -8.67 -37.20
N GLY A 30 -17.60 -9.81 -37.64
CA GLY A 30 -17.94 -11.16 -37.16
C GLY A 30 -16.96 -11.73 -36.12
N MET A 31 -15.88 -11.00 -35.79
CA MET A 31 -14.88 -11.47 -34.84
C MET A 31 -15.49 -11.55 -33.44
N LYS A 32 -15.61 -12.78 -32.94
CA LYS A 32 -16.19 -13.08 -31.64
C LYS A 32 -15.39 -12.35 -30.56
N LYS A 33 -16.05 -11.44 -29.84
CA LYS A 33 -15.46 -10.68 -28.74
C LYS A 33 -14.81 -11.63 -27.73
N ILE A 34 -13.50 -11.50 -27.55
CA ILE A 34 -12.76 -12.30 -26.58
C ILE A 34 -13.08 -11.76 -25.19
N SER A 35 -13.70 -12.60 -24.36
CA SER A 35 -13.94 -12.29 -22.95
C SER A 35 -12.61 -12.10 -22.23
N ILE A 36 -12.54 -11.25 -21.20
CA ILE A 36 -11.33 -11.14 -20.37
C ILE A 36 -10.95 -12.52 -19.80
N LYS A 37 -11.92 -13.40 -19.54
CA LYS A 37 -11.68 -14.78 -19.09
C LYS A 37 -10.97 -15.66 -20.12
N GLU A 38 -10.92 -15.24 -21.38
CA GLU A 38 -10.28 -15.96 -22.49
C GLU A 38 -8.91 -15.35 -22.82
N TRP A 39 -8.52 -14.24 -22.17
CA TRP A 39 -7.16 -13.70 -22.28
C TRP A 39 -6.16 -14.61 -21.57
N ALA A 40 -4.88 -14.51 -21.95
CA ALA A 40 -3.80 -15.09 -21.16
C ALA A 40 -3.91 -14.59 -19.70
N GLU A 41 -3.71 -15.47 -18.72
CA GLU A 41 -3.91 -15.13 -17.30
C GLU A 41 -3.10 -13.90 -16.90
N GLU A 42 -1.89 -13.76 -17.43
CA GLU A 42 -1.01 -12.63 -17.15
C GLU A 42 -1.49 -11.27 -17.70
N ASP A 43 -2.48 -11.27 -18.60
CA ASP A 43 -3.11 -10.07 -19.15
C ASP A 43 -4.46 -9.76 -18.50
N ARG A 44 -5.02 -10.70 -17.73
CA ARG A 44 -6.27 -10.47 -17.01
C ARG A 44 -6.01 -9.53 -15.83
N PRO A 45 -6.77 -8.44 -15.63
CA PRO A 45 -6.40 -7.41 -14.66
C PRO A 45 -6.17 -7.89 -13.22
N ARG A 46 -6.99 -8.82 -12.71
CA ARG A 46 -6.87 -9.29 -11.32
C ARG A 46 -5.65 -10.18 -11.14
N GLU A 47 -5.46 -11.13 -12.05
CA GLU A 47 -4.35 -12.07 -12.08
C GLU A 47 -3.03 -11.34 -12.34
N LYS A 48 -3.01 -10.39 -13.29
CA LYS A 48 -1.89 -9.49 -13.53
C LYS A 48 -1.51 -8.69 -12.29
N MET A 49 -2.48 -8.17 -11.54
CA MET A 49 -2.24 -7.45 -10.28
C MET A 49 -1.59 -8.36 -9.22
N MET A 50 -2.02 -9.63 -9.15
CA MET A 50 -1.44 -10.61 -8.21
C MET A 50 -0.01 -11.02 -8.61
N LEU A 51 0.26 -11.22 -9.90
CA LEU A 51 1.55 -11.71 -10.38
C LEU A 51 2.61 -10.61 -10.53
N LYS A 52 2.21 -9.44 -11.03
CA LYS A 52 3.11 -8.34 -11.43
C LYS A 52 2.97 -7.08 -10.56
N GLY A 53 2.02 -7.07 -9.62
CA GLY A 53 1.75 -5.95 -8.72
C GLY A 53 0.87 -4.85 -9.33
N VAL A 54 0.39 -3.94 -8.48
CA VAL A 54 -0.55 -2.87 -8.88
C VAL A 54 0.03 -1.90 -9.91
N SER A 55 1.34 -1.67 -9.89
CA SER A 55 2.03 -0.74 -10.81
C SER A 55 2.07 -1.23 -12.25
N ALA A 56 1.83 -2.52 -12.50
CA ALA A 56 1.79 -3.08 -13.85
C ALA A 56 0.47 -2.80 -14.59
N LEU A 57 -0.55 -2.29 -13.89
CA LEU A 57 -1.87 -2.02 -14.44
C LEU A 57 -1.98 -0.58 -14.92
N SER A 58 -2.67 -0.39 -16.04
CA SER A 58 -3.17 0.90 -16.49
C SER A 58 -4.37 1.36 -15.67
N ASP A 59 -4.66 2.66 -15.68
CA ASP A 59 -5.87 3.24 -15.08
C ASP A 59 -7.15 2.53 -15.56
N SER A 60 -7.19 2.13 -16.84
CA SER A 60 -8.35 1.42 -17.40
C SER A 60 -8.53 0.02 -16.82
N GLU A 61 -7.44 -0.68 -16.52
CA GLU A 61 -7.46 -2.00 -15.87
C GLU A 61 -7.85 -1.87 -14.39
N LEU A 62 -7.34 -0.85 -13.69
CA LEU A 62 -7.74 -0.54 -12.31
C LEU A 62 -9.25 -0.25 -12.22
N LEU A 63 -9.78 0.59 -13.11
CA LEU A 63 -11.22 0.86 -13.18
C LEU A 63 -12.02 -0.40 -13.57
N ALA A 64 -11.49 -1.23 -14.47
CA ALA A 64 -12.14 -2.48 -14.90
C ALA A 64 -12.30 -3.47 -13.74
N ILE A 65 -11.32 -3.55 -12.84
CA ILE A 65 -11.41 -4.37 -11.62
C ILE A 65 -12.58 -3.90 -10.75
N LEU A 66 -12.72 -2.57 -10.58
CA LEU A 66 -13.78 -1.97 -9.75
C LEU A 66 -15.18 -2.25 -10.29
N ILE A 67 -15.40 -2.10 -11.60
CA ILE A 67 -16.73 -2.33 -12.19
C ILE A 67 -17.04 -3.81 -12.43
N GLY A 68 -16.02 -4.69 -12.40
CA GLY A 68 -16.11 -6.14 -12.50
C GLY A 68 -16.46 -6.70 -13.88
N SER A 69 -17.31 -6.02 -14.66
CA SER A 69 -17.73 -6.45 -15.98
C SER A 69 -18.00 -5.29 -16.93
N GLY A 70 -17.85 -5.53 -18.22
CA GLY A 70 -18.21 -4.59 -19.28
C GLY A 70 -19.70 -4.65 -19.62
N ASN A 71 -20.01 -4.55 -20.91
CA ASN A 71 -21.35 -4.79 -21.46
C ASN A 71 -21.30 -5.86 -22.56
N ASP A 72 -22.39 -6.02 -23.30
CA ASP A 72 -22.47 -6.94 -24.43
C ASP A 72 -21.51 -6.57 -25.57
N LYS A 73 -21.22 -5.28 -25.78
CA LYS A 73 -20.38 -4.76 -26.87
C LYS A 73 -18.88 -4.66 -26.54
N GLU A 74 -18.52 -4.26 -25.33
CA GLU A 74 -17.13 -3.98 -24.92
C GLU A 74 -16.80 -4.68 -23.59
N SER A 75 -15.56 -5.13 -23.42
CA SER A 75 -15.02 -5.68 -22.17
C SER A 75 -14.96 -4.60 -21.09
N ALA A 76 -14.74 -4.99 -19.83
CA ALA A 76 -14.60 -4.02 -18.74
C ALA A 76 -13.44 -3.04 -19.00
N VAL A 77 -12.32 -3.54 -19.53
CA VAL A 77 -11.14 -2.73 -19.85
C VAL A 77 -11.43 -1.75 -20.97
N GLU A 78 -12.06 -2.19 -22.07
CA GLU A 78 -12.43 -1.31 -23.19
C GLU A 78 -13.42 -0.22 -22.78
N LEU A 79 -14.45 -0.59 -22.01
CA LEU A 79 -15.42 0.35 -21.46
C LEU A 79 -14.72 1.42 -20.60
N CYS A 80 -13.81 1.01 -19.71
CA CYS A 80 -13.05 1.92 -18.88
C CYS A 80 -12.06 2.79 -19.68
N LYS A 81 -11.44 2.26 -20.74
CA LYS A 81 -10.64 3.07 -21.68
C LYS A 81 -11.47 4.18 -22.30
N ARG A 82 -12.69 3.88 -22.76
CA ARG A 82 -13.61 4.88 -23.33
C ARG A 82 -14.06 5.93 -22.31
N ILE A 83 -14.34 5.52 -21.07
CA ILE A 83 -14.66 6.44 -19.96
C ILE A 83 -13.48 7.40 -19.71
N LEU A 84 -12.26 6.88 -19.60
CA LEU A 84 -11.06 7.69 -19.39
C LEU A 84 -10.81 8.64 -20.55
N GLN A 85 -10.96 8.18 -21.80
CA GLN A 85 -10.83 9.02 -22.99
C GLN A 85 -11.81 10.20 -22.97
N LYS A 86 -13.07 9.98 -22.57
CA LYS A 86 -14.05 11.07 -22.41
C LYS A 86 -13.63 12.10 -21.36
N ALA A 87 -12.93 11.66 -20.32
CA ALA A 87 -12.32 12.53 -19.31
C ALA A 87 -10.95 13.10 -19.73
N GLY A 88 -10.49 12.86 -20.97
CA GLY A 88 -9.18 13.29 -21.46
C GLY A 88 -8.01 12.59 -20.79
N ASN A 89 -8.17 11.31 -20.45
CA ASN A 89 -7.21 10.47 -19.73
C ASN A 89 -6.70 11.13 -18.42
N ASN A 90 -7.62 11.79 -17.70
CA ASN A 90 -7.30 12.52 -16.48
C ASN A 90 -8.27 12.14 -15.35
N LEU A 91 -7.75 11.47 -14.32
CA LEU A 91 -8.54 11.00 -13.18
C LEU A 91 -9.19 12.15 -12.38
N ASN A 92 -8.58 13.34 -12.35
CA ASN A 92 -9.19 14.50 -11.70
C ASN A 92 -10.43 14.99 -12.47
N LYS A 93 -10.39 14.96 -13.81
CA LYS A 93 -11.55 15.28 -14.64
C LYS A 93 -12.63 14.21 -14.52
N LEU A 94 -12.24 12.93 -14.52
CA LEU A 94 -13.17 11.82 -14.32
C LEU A 94 -13.88 11.92 -12.96
N GLY A 95 -13.15 12.26 -11.89
CA GLY A 95 -13.71 12.43 -10.54
C GLY A 95 -14.64 13.63 -10.36
N ARG A 96 -14.94 14.39 -11.43
CA ARG A 96 -15.96 15.45 -11.46
C ARG A 96 -17.24 15.00 -12.17
N PHE A 97 -17.24 13.83 -12.80
CA PHE A 97 -18.44 13.30 -13.45
C PHE A 97 -19.47 12.96 -12.38
N SER A 98 -20.72 13.33 -12.63
CA SER A 98 -21.85 12.90 -11.82
C SER A 98 -22.19 11.43 -12.11
N VAL A 99 -22.96 10.80 -11.23
CA VAL A 99 -23.54 9.48 -11.49
C VAL A 99 -24.32 9.50 -12.81
N ASN A 100 -25.07 10.58 -13.06
CA ASN A 100 -25.86 10.71 -14.28
C ASN A 100 -24.99 10.80 -15.54
N ASP A 101 -23.86 11.50 -15.50
CA ASP A 101 -22.93 11.55 -16.63
C ASP A 101 -22.42 10.16 -17.00
N LEU A 102 -22.09 9.34 -16.01
CA LEU A 102 -21.62 7.97 -16.23
C LEU A 102 -22.74 7.04 -16.73
N VAL A 103 -23.94 7.14 -16.15
CA VAL A 103 -25.07 6.26 -16.52
C VAL A 103 -25.59 6.58 -17.93
N THR A 104 -25.68 7.86 -18.29
CA THR A 104 -26.26 8.28 -19.58
C THR A 104 -25.30 8.10 -20.76
N ASN A 105 -24.00 8.32 -20.56
CA ASN A 105 -23.03 8.31 -21.66
C ASN A 105 -22.37 6.93 -21.90
N PHE A 106 -22.54 5.97 -20.99
CA PHE A 106 -21.83 4.70 -21.04
C PHE A 106 -22.74 3.49 -20.81
N ARG A 107 -23.11 2.84 -21.91
CA ARG A 107 -23.82 1.54 -21.88
C ARG A 107 -23.07 0.56 -20.96
N GLY A 108 -23.80 -0.15 -20.11
CA GLY A 108 -23.21 -1.10 -19.15
C GLY A 108 -22.75 -0.51 -17.83
N ILE A 109 -22.77 0.81 -17.68
CA ILE A 109 -22.58 1.50 -16.40
C ILE A 109 -23.95 1.85 -15.83
N GLY A 110 -24.49 0.96 -15.00
CA GLY A 110 -25.64 1.27 -14.17
C GLY A 110 -25.26 2.09 -12.93
N PRO A 111 -26.25 2.52 -12.12
CA PRO A 111 -26.02 3.33 -10.92
C PRO A 111 -24.97 2.72 -9.98
N ALA A 112 -25.00 1.40 -9.75
CA ALA A 112 -24.02 0.72 -8.89
C ALA A 112 -22.57 0.89 -9.38
N LYS A 113 -22.30 0.62 -10.66
CA LYS A 113 -20.95 0.76 -11.24
C LYS A 113 -20.49 2.21 -11.26
N ALA A 114 -21.39 3.16 -11.54
CA ALA A 114 -21.09 4.59 -11.50
C ALA A 114 -20.71 5.05 -10.08
N ILE A 115 -21.49 4.65 -9.07
CA ILE A 115 -21.22 4.95 -7.66
C ILE A 115 -19.87 4.35 -7.24
N THR A 116 -19.55 3.11 -7.64
CA THR A 116 -18.25 2.49 -7.33
C THR A 116 -17.07 3.31 -7.87
N ILE A 117 -17.14 3.78 -9.13
CA ILE A 117 -16.09 4.61 -9.73
C ILE A 117 -15.93 5.91 -8.94
N ILE A 118 -17.04 6.61 -8.66
CA ILE A 118 -17.01 7.89 -7.94
C ILE A 118 -16.47 7.71 -6.52
N ALA A 119 -16.89 6.67 -5.81
CA ALA A 119 -16.42 6.35 -4.48
C ALA A 119 -14.91 6.07 -4.45
N ALA A 120 -14.40 5.29 -5.41
CA ALA A 120 -12.97 5.00 -5.51
C ALA A 120 -12.13 6.25 -5.77
N LEU A 121 -12.58 7.14 -6.66
CA LEU A 121 -11.88 8.40 -6.95
C LEU A 121 -11.94 9.37 -5.76
N GLU A 122 -13.05 9.41 -5.04
CA GLU A 122 -13.18 10.20 -3.81
C GLU A 122 -12.27 9.68 -2.70
N LEU A 123 -12.15 8.36 -2.51
CA LEU A 123 -11.17 7.79 -1.58
C LEU A 123 -9.74 8.17 -1.97
N GLY A 124 -9.40 8.13 -3.25
CA GLY A 124 -8.09 8.59 -3.75
C GLY A 124 -7.84 10.08 -3.45
N ARG A 125 -8.86 10.92 -3.62
CA ARG A 125 -8.81 12.35 -3.27
C ARG A 125 -8.62 12.57 -1.77
N ARG A 126 -9.42 11.88 -0.94
CA ARG A 126 -9.33 11.96 0.53
C ARG A 126 -7.99 11.49 1.06
N ARG A 127 -7.47 10.38 0.55
CA ARG A 127 -6.14 9.87 0.91
C ARG A 127 -5.03 10.89 0.61
N LYS A 128 -5.18 11.68 -0.45
CA LYS A 128 -4.21 12.75 -0.78
C LYS A 128 -4.33 13.95 0.17
N SER A 129 -5.53 14.28 0.64
CA SER A 129 -5.78 15.37 1.59
C SER A 129 -5.56 14.97 3.05
N GLU A 130 -5.62 13.68 3.36
CA GLU A 130 -5.31 13.15 4.67
C GLU A 130 -3.81 13.38 4.91
N GLY A 131 -3.51 14.27 5.87
CA GLY A 131 -2.14 14.56 6.25
C GLY A 131 -1.42 13.28 6.68
N ALA A 132 -0.09 13.26 6.57
CA ALA A 132 0.68 12.16 7.14
C ALA A 132 0.28 11.97 8.61
N VAL A 133 -0.05 10.74 8.99
CA VAL A 133 -0.32 10.38 10.39
C VAL A 133 0.81 10.96 11.24
N ASN A 134 0.48 11.87 12.15
CA ASN A 134 1.46 12.57 12.97
C ASN A 134 2.02 11.61 14.02
N ARG A 135 2.95 10.75 13.59
CA ARG A 135 3.69 9.83 14.45
C ARG A 135 4.69 10.65 15.26
N LYS A 136 4.70 10.46 16.58
CA LYS A 136 5.68 11.10 17.48
C LYS A 136 7.10 10.74 17.01
N LYS A 137 7.93 11.76 16.84
CA LYS A 137 9.33 11.61 16.43
C LYS A 137 10.20 11.62 17.68
N ILE A 138 11.12 10.67 17.77
CA ILE A 138 12.10 10.58 18.86
C ILE A 138 13.39 11.24 18.38
N THR A 139 13.78 12.34 19.03
CA THR A 139 15.01 13.08 18.75
C THR A 139 15.98 13.12 19.92
N SER A 140 15.50 12.74 21.11
CA SER A 140 16.26 12.72 22.37
C SER A 140 15.78 11.59 23.28
N SER A 141 16.54 11.32 24.34
CA SER A 141 16.14 10.41 25.41
C SER A 141 14.89 10.91 26.15
N ASP A 142 14.71 12.23 26.28
CA ASP A 142 13.52 12.87 26.84
C ASP A 142 12.27 12.58 26.00
N ASP A 143 12.38 12.62 24.67
CA ASP A 143 11.27 12.26 23.79
C ASP A 143 10.82 10.81 23.99
N ALA A 144 11.79 9.90 24.14
CA ALA A 144 11.53 8.48 24.39
C ALA A 144 10.94 8.25 25.78
N TYR A 145 11.50 8.89 26.81
CA TYR A 145 10.96 8.90 28.16
C TYR A 145 9.51 9.40 28.17
N ALA A 146 9.22 10.51 27.51
CA ALA A 146 7.86 11.05 27.40
C ALA A 146 6.88 10.15 26.64
N VAL A 147 7.34 9.11 25.92
CA VAL A 147 6.48 8.06 25.36
C VAL A 147 6.28 6.93 26.36
N PHE A 148 7.32 6.51 27.07
CA PHE A 148 7.25 5.41 28.03
C PHE A 148 6.58 5.79 29.34
N TYR A 149 6.79 7.00 29.84
CA TYR A 149 6.31 7.49 31.12
C TYR A 149 4.82 7.17 31.38
N PRO A 150 3.85 7.55 30.52
CA PRO A 150 2.43 7.33 30.80
C PRO A 150 2.02 5.85 30.86
N VAL A 151 2.82 4.94 30.29
CA VAL A 151 2.53 3.50 30.34
C VAL A 151 3.31 2.76 31.44
N LEU A 152 4.34 3.38 32.00
CA LEU A 152 5.28 2.73 32.92
C LEU A 152 5.28 3.30 34.35
N VAL A 153 4.92 4.57 34.56
CA VAL A 153 5.15 5.27 35.84
C VAL A 153 4.37 4.68 37.03
N ASP A 154 3.11 4.30 36.82
CA ASP A 154 2.22 3.86 37.91
C ASP A 154 2.26 2.33 38.14
N LEU A 155 3.14 1.62 37.42
CA LEU A 155 3.24 0.17 37.53
C LEU A 155 4.00 -0.24 38.79
N ASN A 156 3.35 -1.06 39.62
CA ASN A 156 3.94 -1.65 40.83
C ASN A 156 4.77 -2.92 40.57
N HIS A 157 4.97 -3.27 39.31
CA HIS A 157 5.80 -4.38 38.82
C HIS A 157 6.57 -3.91 37.60
N GLU A 158 7.66 -4.60 37.28
CA GLU A 158 8.49 -4.25 36.13
C GLU A 158 7.81 -4.69 34.83
N GLU A 159 7.78 -3.82 33.83
CA GLU A 159 7.43 -4.15 32.46
C GLU A 159 8.47 -3.61 31.52
N THR A 160 8.80 -4.38 30.48
CA THR A 160 9.68 -3.92 29.40
C THR A 160 8.87 -3.68 28.15
N TRP A 161 9.08 -2.53 27.53
CA TRP A 161 8.44 -2.09 26.30
C TRP A 161 9.49 -1.75 25.24
N ALA A 162 9.11 -1.81 23.97
CA ALA A 162 9.94 -1.42 22.85
C ALA A 162 9.18 -0.45 21.93
N LEU A 163 9.83 0.64 21.56
CA LEU A 163 9.42 1.52 20.48
C LEU A 163 10.13 1.09 19.21
N LEU A 164 9.36 0.83 18.17
CA LEU A 164 9.86 0.56 16.83
C LEU A 164 9.80 1.86 16.03
N LEU A 165 10.91 2.25 15.41
CA LEU A 165 11.03 3.52 14.70
C LEU A 165 11.38 3.34 13.23
N ASP A 166 10.89 4.24 12.38
CA ASP A 166 11.34 4.35 10.99
C ASP A 166 12.70 5.07 10.87
N ARG A 167 13.24 5.19 9.65
CA ARG A 167 14.52 5.90 9.39
C ARG A 167 14.52 7.37 9.81
N SER A 168 13.34 7.98 9.98
CA SER A 168 13.20 9.36 10.46
C SER A 168 12.95 9.42 11.97
N ASN A 169 13.18 8.32 12.69
CA ASN A 169 12.93 8.12 14.12
C ASN A 169 11.46 8.38 14.52
N LYS A 170 10.50 8.15 13.62
CA LYS A 170 9.07 8.22 13.98
C LYS A 170 8.59 6.88 14.50
N VAL A 171 7.85 6.90 15.60
CA VAL A 171 7.28 5.68 16.21
C VAL A 171 6.29 5.03 15.23
N VAL A 172 6.61 3.83 14.75
CA VAL A 172 5.75 3.02 13.88
C VAL A 172 4.92 2.02 14.67
N ALA A 173 5.42 1.57 15.83
CA ALA A 173 4.72 0.70 16.76
C ALA A 173 5.32 0.80 18.17
N THR A 174 4.51 0.45 19.17
CA THR A 174 4.88 0.36 20.58
C THR A 174 4.45 -1.02 21.07
N LEU A 175 5.39 -1.76 21.68
CA LEU A 175 5.21 -3.17 22.03
C LEU A 175 5.50 -3.38 23.51
N GLN A 176 4.60 -4.07 24.21
CA GLN A 176 4.93 -4.66 25.51
C GLN A 176 5.70 -5.95 25.25
N VAL A 177 6.96 -5.98 25.65
CA VAL A 177 7.90 -7.09 25.40
C VAL A 177 7.89 -8.09 26.55
N SER A 178 7.81 -7.58 27.77
CA SER A 178 7.77 -8.40 28.96
C SER A 178 6.87 -7.75 30.00
N ARG A 179 6.30 -8.60 30.86
CA ARG A 179 5.58 -8.18 32.06
C ARG A 179 6.08 -9.01 33.23
N GLY A 180 6.49 -8.34 34.29
CA GLY A 180 7.16 -8.93 35.44
C GLY A 180 6.26 -9.76 36.30
N GLY A 181 6.83 -10.85 36.79
CA GLY A 181 6.40 -11.52 38.02
C GLY A 181 7.35 -11.17 39.17
N ILE A 182 7.11 -11.76 40.34
CA ILE A 182 7.83 -11.49 41.60
C ILE A 182 9.35 -11.77 41.51
N SER A 183 9.80 -12.56 40.54
CA SER A 183 11.18 -13.07 40.43
C SER A 183 11.97 -12.57 39.21
N GLY A 184 11.47 -11.54 38.51
CA GLY A 184 12.10 -10.95 37.33
C GLY A 184 11.38 -11.25 36.01
N THR A 185 11.68 -10.47 34.97
CA THR A 185 11.16 -10.62 33.60
C THR A 185 12.15 -11.31 32.68
N VAL A 186 11.65 -12.10 31.72
CA VAL A 186 12.45 -12.61 30.61
C VAL A 186 12.09 -11.81 29.36
N VAL A 187 13.05 -11.07 28.83
CA VAL A 187 12.93 -10.33 27.57
C VAL A 187 13.38 -11.24 26.41
N ASP A 188 12.44 -11.67 25.56
CA ASP A 188 12.78 -12.45 24.36
C ASP A 188 13.13 -11.53 23.18
N ILE A 189 14.43 -11.33 22.97
CA ILE A 189 15.00 -10.54 21.87
C ILE A 189 14.49 -11.01 20.50
N ARG A 190 14.21 -12.30 20.31
CA ARG A 190 13.72 -12.81 19.02
C ARG A 190 12.33 -12.26 18.70
N LEU A 191 11.48 -12.09 19.71
CA LEU A 191 10.16 -11.49 19.54
C LEU A 191 10.29 -10.00 19.17
N ILE A 192 11.16 -9.26 19.86
CA ILE A 192 11.42 -7.84 19.53
C ILE A 192 11.87 -7.71 18.07
N LEU A 193 12.84 -8.51 17.64
CA LEU A 193 13.38 -8.45 16.27
C LEU A 193 12.36 -8.90 15.23
N ARG A 194 11.55 -9.93 15.51
CA ARG A 194 10.46 -10.36 14.62
C ARG A 194 9.48 -9.21 14.38
N GLU A 195 9.07 -8.52 15.43
CA GLU A 195 8.16 -7.37 15.31
C GLU A 195 8.84 -6.20 14.60
N ALA A 196 10.10 -5.90 14.93
CA ALA A 196 10.87 -4.86 14.27
C ALA A 196 10.91 -5.08 12.74
N ILE A 197 11.15 -6.31 12.29
CA ILE A 197 11.15 -6.67 10.87
C ILE A 197 9.75 -6.56 10.26
N SER A 198 8.73 -7.09 10.95
CA SER A 198 7.33 -7.08 10.48
C SER A 198 6.79 -5.66 10.31
N HIS A 199 7.27 -4.73 11.13
CA HIS A 199 6.92 -3.31 11.07
C HIS A 199 7.89 -2.46 10.23
N TYR A 200 8.87 -3.07 9.56
CA TYR A 200 9.91 -2.38 8.77
C TYR A 200 10.66 -1.29 9.58
N ALA A 201 10.88 -1.56 10.87
CA ALA A 201 11.61 -0.68 11.75
C ALA A 201 13.08 -0.59 11.33
N SER A 202 13.63 0.62 11.35
CA SER A 202 15.07 0.86 11.15
C SER A 202 15.82 0.97 12.47
N SER A 203 15.10 1.25 13.56
CA SER A 203 15.68 1.32 14.88
C SER A 203 14.68 1.01 15.99
N ILE A 204 15.22 0.70 17.17
CA ILE A 204 14.49 0.30 18.37
C ILE A 204 14.92 1.23 19.51
N VAL A 205 13.99 1.59 20.39
CA VAL A 205 14.29 2.09 21.72
C VAL A 205 13.63 1.15 22.72
N LEU A 206 14.40 0.65 23.69
CA LEU A 206 13.88 -0.19 24.77
C LEU A 206 13.51 0.70 25.96
N GLY A 207 12.52 0.32 26.76
CA GLY A 207 12.25 1.01 28.02
C GLY A 207 11.61 0.10 29.04
N HIS A 208 11.97 0.25 30.31
CA HIS A 208 11.34 -0.45 31.42
C HIS A 208 11.28 0.42 32.67
N ASN A 209 10.43 0.05 33.62
CA ASN A 209 10.33 0.76 34.90
C ASN A 209 11.07 0.01 36.01
N HIS A 210 11.60 0.77 36.97
CA HIS A 210 11.98 0.28 38.28
C HIS A 210 10.97 0.82 39.31
N PRO A 211 10.01 0.01 39.80
CA PRO A 211 9.02 0.43 40.80
C PRO A 211 9.64 0.95 42.11
N SER A 212 10.88 0.55 42.40
CA SER A 212 11.65 1.02 43.56
C SER A 212 12.08 2.50 43.45
N GLY A 213 11.98 3.10 42.27
CA GLY A 213 12.47 4.45 41.98
C GLY A 213 13.99 4.55 41.81
N ASN A 214 14.74 3.45 41.93
CA ASN A 214 16.18 3.47 41.71
C ASN A 214 16.51 3.48 40.21
N CYS A 215 17.14 4.55 39.71
CA CYS A 215 17.57 4.64 38.32
C CYS A 215 18.87 3.95 37.97
N THR A 216 19.51 3.26 38.92
CA THR A 216 20.73 2.51 38.63
C THR A 216 20.38 1.25 37.82
N PRO A 217 20.96 1.06 36.62
CA PRO A 217 20.73 -0.15 35.84
C PRO A 217 21.26 -1.39 36.55
N SER A 218 20.51 -2.47 36.51
CA SER A 218 20.97 -3.78 36.99
C SER A 218 21.97 -4.41 36.00
N ALA A 219 22.66 -5.45 36.47
CA ALA A 219 23.51 -6.27 35.59
C ALA A 219 22.68 -6.94 34.47
N GLN A 220 21.42 -7.28 34.75
CA GLN A 220 20.50 -7.88 33.79
C GLN A 220 20.09 -6.87 32.72
N ASP A 221 19.79 -5.63 33.09
CA ASP A 221 19.46 -4.56 32.13
C ASP A 221 20.62 -4.33 31.16
N THR A 222 21.84 -4.26 31.70
CA THR A 222 23.06 -4.08 30.91
C THR A 222 23.28 -5.26 29.95
N ALA A 223 23.09 -6.49 30.43
CA ALA A 223 23.26 -7.70 29.63
C ALA A 223 22.22 -7.78 28.50
N ILE A 224 20.94 -7.49 28.78
CA ILE A 224 19.87 -7.50 27.78
C ILE A 224 20.10 -6.41 26.72
N SER A 225 20.46 -5.20 27.14
CA SER A 225 20.76 -4.08 26.24
C SER A 225 21.86 -4.43 25.25
N LYS A 226 22.97 -4.98 25.76
CA LYS A 226 24.11 -5.38 24.94
C LYS A 226 23.73 -6.49 23.96
N LYS A 227 23.04 -7.53 24.44
CA LYS A 227 22.60 -8.66 23.61
C LYS A 227 21.63 -8.21 22.52
N LEU A 228 20.69 -7.31 22.83
CA LEU A 228 19.75 -6.76 21.86
C LEU A 228 20.48 -5.89 20.82
N LYS A 229 21.38 -5.02 21.26
CA LYS A 229 22.20 -4.17 20.37
C LYS A 229 22.98 -5.01 19.36
N GLU A 230 23.67 -6.05 19.84
CA GLU A 230 24.45 -6.96 18.99
C GLU A 230 23.55 -7.70 18.00
N ALA A 231 22.43 -8.26 18.46
CA ALA A 231 21.50 -9.00 17.60
C ALA A 231 20.81 -8.10 16.56
N ALA A 232 20.37 -6.91 16.95
CA ALA A 232 19.73 -5.95 16.05
C ALA A 232 20.69 -5.47 14.95
N ARG A 233 21.97 -5.26 15.30
CA ARG A 233 23.01 -4.85 14.34
C ARG A 233 23.18 -5.85 13.18
N TRP A 234 23.06 -7.16 13.44
CA TRP A 234 23.12 -8.18 12.38
C TRP A 234 21.95 -8.13 11.41
N MET A 235 20.85 -7.47 11.79
CA MET A 235 19.65 -7.31 10.99
C MET A 235 19.54 -5.89 10.39
N ASP A 236 20.61 -5.10 10.43
CA ASP A 236 20.63 -3.67 10.04
C ASP A 236 19.60 -2.80 10.80
N ILE A 237 19.30 -3.17 12.05
CA ILE A 237 18.43 -2.42 12.96
C ILE A 237 19.27 -1.86 14.10
N SER A 238 19.15 -0.56 14.38
CA SER A 238 19.91 0.07 15.48
C SER A 238 19.12 0.10 16.78
N LEU A 239 19.71 -0.32 17.90
CA LEU A 239 19.20 0.03 19.22
C LEU A 239 19.70 1.44 19.54
N LEU A 240 18.80 2.44 19.56
CA LEU A 240 19.18 3.84 19.78
C LEU A 240 19.38 4.16 21.26
N ASP A 241 18.53 3.60 22.12
CA ASP A 241 18.59 3.84 23.54
C ASP A 241 17.87 2.73 24.33
N HIS A 242 18.14 2.71 25.63
CA HIS A 242 17.39 1.96 26.63
C HIS A 242 17.07 2.91 27.80
N ILE A 243 15.78 3.15 28.02
CA ILE A 243 15.27 4.08 29.03
C ILE A 243 14.79 3.31 30.27
N ILE A 244 15.34 3.62 31.44
CA ILE A 244 14.79 3.16 32.72
C ILE A 244 13.93 4.27 33.32
N VAL A 245 12.64 4.02 33.50
CA VAL A 245 11.70 4.94 34.16
C VAL A 245 11.70 4.68 35.67
N CYS A 246 12.01 5.70 36.47
CA CYS A 246 12.10 5.59 37.93
C CYS A 246 11.38 6.79 38.56
N GLY A 247 10.05 6.75 38.49
CA GLY A 247 9.18 7.87 38.87
C GLY A 247 9.29 9.02 37.86
N GLU A 248 9.42 10.25 38.37
CA GLU A 248 9.54 11.49 37.58
C GLU A 248 10.93 11.69 36.96
N THR A 249 11.81 10.69 37.05
CA THR A 249 13.16 10.71 36.47
C THR A 249 13.41 9.47 35.64
N TYR A 250 14.49 9.50 34.85
CA TYR A 250 14.90 8.36 34.04
C TYR A 250 16.41 8.22 33.91
N TYR A 251 16.84 7.03 33.54
CA TYR A 251 18.20 6.73 33.08
C TYR A 251 18.17 6.39 31.60
N SER A 252 19.06 7.00 30.82
CA SER A 252 19.30 6.67 29.41
C SER A 252 20.65 5.99 29.26
N PHE A 253 20.67 4.81 28.63
CA PHE A 253 21.92 4.12 28.32
C PHE A 253 22.74 4.89 27.28
N ALA A 254 22.10 5.54 26.31
CA ALA A 254 22.77 6.33 25.29
C ALA A 254 23.45 7.57 25.88
N ASP A 255 22.73 8.34 26.72
CA ASP A 255 23.26 9.55 27.35
C ASP A 255 24.46 9.24 28.28
N ASN A 256 24.48 8.02 28.83
CA ASN A 256 25.54 7.54 29.71
C ASN A 256 26.65 6.74 28.98
N GLY A 257 26.64 6.69 27.64
CA GLY A 257 27.70 6.07 26.82
C GLY A 257 27.75 4.54 26.88
N MET A 258 26.65 3.89 27.27
CA MET A 258 26.53 2.43 27.38
C MET A 258 26.04 1.78 26.08
N ILE A 259 25.50 2.57 25.15
CA ILE A 259 25.04 2.17 23.80
C ILE A 259 25.59 3.15 22.77
#